data_AF-A0AAP2XMF5-F1
#
_entry.id   AF-A0AAP2XMF5-F1
#
_cell.length_a   1.000
_cell.length_b   1.000
_cell.length_c   1.000
_cell.angle_alpha   90.00
_cell.angle_beta   90.00
_cell.angle_gamma   90.00
#
_symmetry.space_group_name_H-M   'P 1'
#
loop_
_entity.id
_entity.type
_entity.pdbx_description
1 polymer ?
#
loop_
_entity_poly.entity_id
_entity_poly.type
_entity_poly.pdbx_seq_one_letter_code
_entity_poly.pdbx_strand_id
1 'polypeptide(L)'
;MEIDSTKQPDEKTILDTFGLEYSTLRETSRDGSKHEEMSFLEKQVINFDKVKSYYLSRLDKGPCKMPLSNDALFQIGDTWYFVEFKNGVIDTEENIGIVNKIYNSLFIFLEIINKHIDYSRNNIVYILVFNEDCLKKGITPNFKVNEYLKDKKKYESLRLVEENKLACDEINPSNYRAALFTSLQNIKFDSSSLTAQFDLARFERFIFKKVYTIPKYAFDNFFNRYILNK
;
A
#
# COMPACT_ATOMS: atom_id res chain seq x y z
N MET A 1 22.94 13.69 -5.53
CA MET A 1 22.09 14.84 -5.93
C MET A 1 20.96 14.87 -4.92
N GLU A 2 21.08 15.73 -3.92
CA GLU A 2 20.21 15.73 -2.75
C GLU A 2 19.14 16.80 -2.93
N ILE A 3 17.87 16.44 -2.64
CA ILE A 3 16.83 17.45 -2.43
C ILE A 3 17.24 18.28 -1.21
N ASP A 4 17.02 19.60 -1.29
CA ASP A 4 17.28 20.53 -0.19
C ASP A 4 16.62 20.04 1.11
N SER A 5 17.45 19.66 2.09
CA SER A 5 17.01 19.07 3.36
C SER A 5 16.17 20.04 4.20
N THR A 6 16.20 21.35 3.89
CA THR A 6 15.40 22.38 4.57
C THR A 6 13.98 22.49 4.05
N LYS A 7 13.68 21.94 2.86
CA LYS A 7 12.34 21.91 2.30
C LYS A 7 11.62 20.61 2.64
N GLN A 8 10.30 20.68 2.77
CA GLN A 8 9.49 19.47 2.79
C GLN A 8 9.54 18.85 1.40
N PRO A 9 9.94 17.56 1.28
CA PRO A 9 9.92 16.89 0.00
C PRO A 9 8.47 16.73 -0.46
N ASP A 10 8.25 16.88 -1.75
CA ASP A 10 6.97 16.64 -2.39
C ASP A 10 7.10 15.72 -3.62
N GLU A 11 5.97 15.17 -4.07
CA GLU A 11 5.93 14.26 -5.22
C GLU A 11 6.53 14.89 -6.48
N LYS A 12 6.22 16.17 -6.71
CA LYS A 12 6.64 16.90 -7.91
C LYS A 12 8.17 17.00 -7.98
N THR A 13 8.82 17.30 -6.86
CA THR A 13 10.28 17.40 -6.79
C THR A 13 10.95 16.09 -7.17
N ILE A 14 10.40 14.94 -6.74
CA ILE A 14 10.92 13.63 -7.11
C ILE A 14 10.74 13.39 -8.61
N LEU A 15 9.54 13.63 -9.14
CA LEU A 15 9.25 13.46 -10.55
C LEU A 15 10.15 14.33 -11.44
N ASP A 16 10.26 15.62 -11.13
CA ASP A 16 11.11 16.58 -11.86
C ASP A 16 12.59 16.18 -11.81
N THR A 17 13.08 15.71 -10.65
CA THR A 17 14.48 15.27 -10.47
C THR A 17 14.86 14.11 -11.40
N PHE A 18 13.90 13.23 -11.68
CA PHE A 18 14.12 12.03 -12.50
C PHE A 18 13.49 12.10 -13.90
N GLY A 19 12.82 13.20 -14.26
CA GLY A 19 12.12 13.33 -15.54
C GLY A 19 11.00 12.29 -15.69
N LEU A 20 10.28 12.02 -14.61
CA LEU A 20 9.21 11.03 -14.56
C LEU A 20 7.83 11.68 -14.65
N GLU A 21 6.86 10.92 -15.15
CA GLU A 21 5.45 11.27 -15.08
C GLU A 21 4.74 10.40 -14.03
N TYR A 22 3.58 10.89 -13.56
CA TYR A 22 2.70 10.09 -12.73
C TYR A 22 2.22 8.84 -13.47
N SER A 23 2.05 7.76 -12.72
CA SER A 23 1.29 6.57 -13.09
C SER A 23 0.00 6.55 -12.27
N THR A 24 -0.80 5.50 -12.37
CA THR A 24 -1.97 5.30 -11.49
C THR A 24 -1.77 4.12 -10.55
N LEU A 25 -2.53 4.08 -9.44
CA LEU A 25 -2.55 2.90 -8.56
C LEU A 25 -2.94 1.65 -9.37
N ARG A 26 -3.90 1.77 -10.27
CA ARG A 26 -4.30 0.68 -11.17
C ARG A 26 -3.12 0.17 -12.00
N GLU A 27 -2.39 1.05 -12.66
CA GLU A 27 -1.22 0.68 -13.49
C GLU A 27 -0.09 0.06 -12.67
N THR A 28 0.26 0.66 -11.54
CA THR A 28 1.32 0.15 -10.64
C THR A 28 0.94 -1.16 -9.94
N SER A 29 -0.36 -1.47 -9.84
CA SER A 29 -0.87 -2.70 -9.24
C SER A 29 -0.97 -3.89 -10.20
N ARG A 30 -0.66 -3.71 -11.49
CA ARG A 30 -0.86 -4.72 -12.52
C ARG A 30 0.26 -5.77 -12.47
N ASP A 31 -0.10 -7.02 -12.22
CA ASP A 31 0.82 -8.15 -12.35
C ASP A 31 0.96 -8.54 -13.83
N GLY A 32 2.12 -8.24 -14.42
CA GLY A 32 2.43 -8.56 -15.82
C GLY A 32 2.36 -10.05 -16.14
N SER A 33 2.57 -10.93 -15.16
CA SER A 33 2.58 -12.39 -15.36
C SER A 33 1.18 -13.00 -15.40
N LYS A 34 0.21 -12.39 -14.71
CA LYS A 34 -1.17 -12.89 -14.56
C LYS A 34 -2.23 -12.03 -15.25
N HIS A 35 -1.85 -10.86 -15.78
CA HIS A 35 -2.76 -9.87 -16.38
C HIS A 35 -3.91 -9.47 -15.44
N GLU A 36 -3.65 -9.48 -14.13
CA GLU A 36 -4.63 -9.15 -13.11
C GLU A 36 -4.23 -7.87 -12.38
N GLU A 37 -5.18 -6.96 -12.25
CA GLU A 37 -5.03 -5.69 -11.52
C GLU A 37 -5.38 -5.92 -10.04
N MET A 38 -4.54 -5.43 -9.13
CA MET A 38 -4.74 -5.53 -7.68
C MET A 38 -5.51 -4.33 -7.09
N SER A 39 -5.70 -3.26 -7.86
CA SER A 39 -6.54 -2.10 -7.55
C SER A 39 -7.16 -1.54 -8.83
N PHE A 40 -8.33 -0.91 -8.72
CA PHE A 40 -8.98 -0.20 -9.84
C PHE A 40 -8.94 1.32 -9.69
N LEU A 41 -8.14 1.84 -8.75
CA LEU A 41 -8.06 3.28 -8.48
C LEU A 41 -7.21 4.01 -9.52
N GLU A 42 -7.74 5.09 -10.07
CA GLU A 42 -7.01 5.98 -11.01
C GLU A 42 -6.27 7.12 -10.27
N LYS A 43 -6.06 6.99 -8.96
CA LYS A 43 -5.26 7.97 -8.19
C LYS A 43 -3.85 8.01 -8.76
N GLN A 44 -3.39 9.23 -9.07
CA GLN A 44 -2.02 9.48 -9.48
C GLN A 44 -1.04 9.13 -8.37
N VAL A 45 -0.02 8.36 -8.73
CA VAL A 45 1.07 7.90 -7.87
C VAL A 45 2.38 7.87 -8.64
N ILE A 46 3.49 7.82 -7.92
CA ILE A 46 4.82 7.60 -8.48
C ILE A 46 5.06 6.10 -8.58
N ASN A 47 5.40 5.61 -9.78
CA ASN A 47 5.89 4.24 -9.94
C ASN A 47 7.32 4.15 -9.37
N PHE A 48 7.47 3.45 -8.25
CA PHE A 48 8.71 3.47 -7.50
C PHE A 48 9.77 2.51 -8.07
N ASP A 49 9.37 1.53 -8.89
CA ASP A 49 10.30 0.75 -9.71
C ASP A 49 11.05 1.63 -10.73
N LYS A 50 10.35 2.61 -11.34
CA LYS A 50 10.99 3.59 -12.23
C LYS A 50 11.95 4.48 -11.45
N VAL A 51 11.54 5.01 -10.29
CA VAL A 51 12.41 5.83 -9.41
C VAL A 51 13.68 5.06 -9.06
N LYS A 52 13.56 3.82 -8.57
CA LYS A 52 14.71 2.94 -8.31
C LYS A 52 15.62 2.84 -9.53
N SER A 53 15.06 2.54 -10.71
CA SER A 53 15.86 2.32 -11.93
C SER A 53 16.67 3.57 -12.32
N TYR A 54 16.06 4.76 -12.23
CA TYR A 54 16.75 6.03 -12.49
C TYR A 54 17.75 6.41 -11.40
N TYR A 55 17.44 6.14 -10.14
CA TYR A 55 18.37 6.36 -9.04
C TYR A 55 19.64 5.52 -9.23
N LEU A 56 19.49 4.23 -9.55
CA LEU A 56 20.62 3.32 -9.73
C LEU A 56 21.46 3.63 -10.97
N SER A 57 20.86 4.12 -12.05
CA SER A 57 21.60 4.49 -13.27
C SER A 57 22.52 5.69 -13.08
N ARG A 58 22.31 6.47 -12.02
CA ARG A 58 23.15 7.62 -11.64
C ARG A 58 24.27 7.27 -10.67
N LEU A 59 24.36 6.02 -10.20
CA LEU A 59 25.47 5.58 -9.35
C LEU A 59 26.69 5.25 -10.20
N ASP A 60 27.86 5.80 -9.87
CA ASP A 60 29.13 5.55 -10.58
C ASP A 60 29.45 4.05 -10.70
N LYS A 61 29.05 3.27 -9.69
CA LYS A 61 29.09 1.81 -9.69
C LYS A 61 27.80 1.30 -9.06
N GLY A 62 26.89 0.79 -9.90
CA GLY A 62 25.66 0.17 -9.44
C GLY A 62 25.91 -1.06 -8.56
N PRO A 63 24.90 -1.51 -7.80
CA PRO A 63 25.04 -2.66 -6.92
C PRO A 63 25.26 -3.95 -7.72
N CYS A 64 25.98 -4.91 -7.14
CA CYS A 64 26.21 -6.22 -7.77
C CYS A 64 24.93 -7.05 -7.96
N LYS A 65 23.86 -6.70 -7.22
CA LYS A 65 22.51 -7.26 -7.37
C LYS A 65 21.51 -6.12 -7.38
N MET A 66 20.58 -6.15 -8.32
CA MET A 66 19.51 -5.17 -8.43
C MET A 66 18.62 -5.24 -7.18
N PRO A 67 18.43 -4.14 -6.42
CA PRO A 67 17.51 -4.13 -5.30
C PRO A 67 16.06 -4.30 -5.77
N LEU A 68 15.26 -4.97 -4.95
CA LEU A 68 13.81 -4.99 -5.12
C LEU A 68 13.22 -3.69 -4.56
N SER A 69 12.07 -3.26 -5.09
CA SER A 69 11.35 -2.08 -4.59
C SER A 69 9.86 -2.36 -4.46
N ASN A 70 9.22 -1.54 -3.63
CA ASN A 70 7.77 -1.37 -3.60
C ASN A 70 7.27 -0.83 -4.94
N ASP A 71 6.01 -1.08 -5.26
CA ASP A 71 5.44 -0.75 -6.57
C ASP A 71 5.08 0.74 -6.69
N ALA A 72 4.43 1.31 -5.67
CA ALA A 72 3.91 2.68 -5.70
C ALA A 72 4.34 3.52 -4.50
N LEU A 73 4.52 4.82 -4.76
CA LEU A 73 4.77 5.86 -3.76
C LEU A 73 3.84 7.04 -4.04
N PHE A 74 3.21 7.58 -3.01
CA PHE A 74 2.46 8.84 -3.11
C PHE A 74 2.41 9.57 -1.76
N GLN A 75 1.88 10.78 -1.75
CA GLN A 75 1.84 11.68 -0.63
C GLN A 75 0.43 12.27 -0.46
N ILE A 76 0.00 12.41 0.80
CA ILE A 76 -1.18 13.20 1.19
C ILE A 76 -0.80 14.05 2.39
N GLY A 77 -0.92 15.37 2.23
CA GLY A 77 -0.34 16.33 3.18
C GLY A 77 1.15 16.03 3.38
N ASP A 78 1.59 15.92 4.63
CA ASP A 78 2.99 15.60 4.96
C ASP A 78 3.26 14.10 5.14
N THR A 79 2.29 13.24 4.79
CA THR A 79 2.42 11.78 4.95
C THR A 79 2.65 11.10 3.60
N TRP A 80 3.74 10.36 3.51
CA TRP A 80 4.08 9.49 2.40
C TRP A 80 3.51 8.09 2.60
N TYR A 81 3.18 7.43 1.50
CA TYR A 81 2.60 6.10 1.47
C TYR A 81 3.37 5.23 0.49
N PHE A 82 4.01 4.18 1.01
CA PHE A 82 4.48 3.08 0.19
C PHE A 82 3.38 2.04 0.05
N VAL A 83 3.18 1.56 -1.18
CA VAL A 83 2.26 0.46 -1.47
C VAL A 83 3.01 -0.64 -2.22
N GLU A 84 2.88 -1.86 -1.71
CA GLU A 84 3.37 -3.09 -2.31
C GLU A 84 2.17 -3.99 -2.61
N PHE A 85 2.04 -4.47 -3.84
CA PHE A 85 0.98 -5.36 -4.29
C PHE A 85 1.54 -6.77 -4.46
N LYS A 86 0.90 -7.74 -3.80
CA LYS A 86 1.23 -9.15 -3.95
C LYS A 86 0.06 -9.99 -4.44
N ASN A 87 0.22 -10.52 -5.65
CA ASN A 87 -0.69 -11.47 -6.27
C ASN A 87 -0.14 -12.91 -6.19
N GLY A 88 -0.61 -13.68 -5.22
CA GLY A 88 -0.29 -15.10 -5.11
C GLY A 88 0.05 -15.54 -3.68
N VAL A 89 0.67 -16.71 -3.58
CA VAL A 89 1.11 -17.28 -2.30
C VAL A 89 2.24 -16.43 -1.73
N ILE A 90 2.13 -16.08 -0.44
CA ILE A 90 3.20 -15.45 0.33
C ILE A 90 3.80 -16.52 1.22
N ASP A 91 4.78 -17.25 0.67
CA ASP A 91 5.58 -18.21 1.42
C ASP A 91 6.72 -17.51 2.19
N THR A 92 7.60 -18.28 2.80
CA THR A 92 8.74 -17.73 3.56
C THR A 92 9.70 -16.94 2.69
N GLU A 93 10.01 -17.40 1.46
CA GLU A 93 10.92 -16.70 0.56
C GLU A 93 10.31 -15.39 0.09
N GLU A 94 9.03 -15.42 -0.27
CA GLU A 94 8.29 -14.24 -0.68
C GLU A 94 8.17 -13.21 0.45
N ASN A 95 7.89 -13.67 1.68
CA ASN A 95 7.86 -12.76 2.83
C ASN A 95 9.22 -12.08 3.07
N ILE A 96 10.33 -12.82 2.89
CA ILE A 96 11.68 -12.23 2.92
C ILE A 96 11.86 -11.22 1.77
N GLY A 97 11.32 -11.52 0.59
CA GLY A 97 11.28 -10.61 -0.56
C GLY A 97 10.59 -9.28 -0.23
N ILE A 98 9.42 -9.33 0.40
CA ILE A 98 8.67 -8.15 0.85
C ILE A 98 9.49 -7.34 1.86
N VAL A 99 10.15 -8.00 2.81
CA VAL A 99 11.03 -7.34 3.78
C VAL A 99 12.21 -6.65 3.10
N ASN A 100 12.79 -7.28 2.08
CA ASN A 100 13.87 -6.66 1.29
C ASN A 100 13.36 -5.46 0.50
N LYS A 101 12.17 -5.53 -0.10
CA LYS A 101 11.52 -4.40 -0.77
C LYS A 101 11.32 -3.22 0.17
N ILE A 102 10.84 -3.47 1.40
CA ILE A 102 10.69 -2.46 2.45
C ILE A 102 12.00 -1.71 2.69
N TYR A 103 13.09 -2.43 3.00
CA TYR A 103 14.36 -1.78 3.33
C TYR A 103 14.97 -1.05 2.15
N ASN A 104 15.03 -1.69 0.98
CA ASN A 104 15.61 -1.09 -0.22
C ASN A 104 14.85 0.17 -0.64
N SER A 105 13.52 0.11 -0.68
CA SER A 105 12.71 1.27 -1.05
C SER A 105 12.87 2.42 -0.06
N LEU A 106 12.91 2.10 1.24
CA LEU A 106 13.07 3.12 2.26
C LEU A 106 14.44 3.80 2.17
N PHE A 107 15.52 3.04 1.98
CA PHE A 107 16.88 3.60 1.85
C PHE A 107 17.02 4.48 0.61
N ILE A 108 16.58 4.00 -0.55
CA ILE A 108 16.59 4.77 -1.79
C ILE A 108 15.79 6.07 -1.60
N PHE A 109 14.58 5.97 -1.04
CA PHE A 109 13.73 7.13 -0.85
C PHE A 109 14.33 8.16 0.10
N LEU A 110 14.78 7.74 1.28
CA LEU A 110 15.38 8.62 2.28
C LEU A 110 16.60 9.35 1.76
N GLU A 111 17.44 8.68 0.96
CA GLU A 111 18.57 9.31 0.30
C GLU A 111 18.14 10.35 -0.73
N ILE A 112 17.15 10.04 -1.56
CA ILE A 112 16.59 10.98 -2.55
C ILE A 112 16.08 12.25 -1.88
N ILE A 113 15.29 12.11 -0.80
CA ILE A 113 14.69 13.24 -0.09
C ILE A 113 15.63 13.87 0.95
N ASN A 114 16.85 13.35 1.08
CA ASN A 114 17.85 13.76 2.05
C ASN A 114 17.31 13.83 3.49
N LYS A 115 16.68 12.74 3.93
CA LYS A 115 16.15 12.59 5.29
C LYS A 115 16.71 11.34 5.96
N HIS A 116 16.60 11.28 7.28
CA HIS A 116 17.02 10.14 8.09
C HIS A 116 15.81 9.29 8.52
N ILE A 117 16.11 8.15 9.17
CA ILE A 117 15.10 7.16 9.57
C ILE A 117 14.08 7.69 10.61
N ASP A 118 14.42 8.74 11.35
CA ASP A 118 13.47 9.41 12.26
C ASP A 118 12.35 10.12 11.49
N TYR A 119 12.63 10.67 10.31
CA TYR A 119 11.59 11.20 9.41
C TYR A 119 10.60 10.10 9.03
N SER A 120 11.10 8.91 8.65
CA SER A 120 10.21 7.84 8.19
C SER A 120 9.25 7.32 9.26
N ARG A 121 9.70 7.26 10.51
CA ARG A 121 8.87 6.89 11.67
C ARG A 121 7.70 7.85 11.91
N ASN A 122 7.79 9.09 11.44
CA ASN A 122 6.78 10.12 11.68
C ASN A 122 5.93 10.42 10.43
N ASN A 123 6.48 10.19 9.24
CA ASN A 123 5.92 10.68 7.98
C ASN A 123 5.60 9.59 6.97
N ILE A 124 6.06 8.34 7.14
CA ILE A 124 5.85 7.30 6.13
C ILE A 124 4.94 6.20 6.65
N VAL A 125 3.90 5.88 5.88
CA VAL A 125 2.99 4.76 6.08
C VAL A 125 3.32 3.69 5.05
N TYR A 126 3.35 2.43 5.48
CA TYR A 126 3.54 1.29 4.60
C TYR A 126 2.25 0.49 4.47
N ILE A 127 1.93 0.05 3.24
CA ILE A 127 0.75 -0.76 2.94
C ILE A 127 1.17 -1.94 2.07
N LEU A 128 0.98 -3.15 2.58
CA LEU A 128 0.99 -4.36 1.76
C LEU A 128 -0.45 -4.70 1.36
N VAL A 129 -0.70 -4.84 0.06
CA VAL A 129 -1.96 -5.32 -0.50
C VAL A 129 -1.76 -6.73 -1.00
N PHE A 130 -2.48 -7.71 -0.45
CA PHE A 130 -2.31 -9.11 -0.82
C PHE A 130 -3.65 -9.72 -1.27
N ASN A 131 -3.63 -10.69 -2.16
CA ASN A 131 -4.85 -11.45 -2.47
C ASN A 131 -4.97 -12.71 -1.62
N GLU A 132 -6.18 -13.27 -1.56
CA GLU A 132 -6.46 -14.42 -0.69
C GLU A 132 -5.82 -15.73 -1.17
N ASP A 133 -5.20 -15.72 -2.35
CA ASP A 133 -4.33 -16.81 -2.79
C ASP A 133 -3.19 -17.07 -1.79
N CYS A 134 -2.82 -16.08 -0.97
CA CYS A 134 -1.91 -16.27 0.15
C CYS A 134 -2.37 -17.37 1.11
N LEU A 135 -3.68 -17.64 1.23
CA LEU A 135 -4.26 -18.63 2.15
C LEU A 135 -4.17 -20.07 1.65
N LYS A 136 -3.67 -20.28 0.43
CA LYS A 136 -3.45 -21.62 -0.15
C LYS A 136 -2.25 -22.31 0.54
N LYS A 137 -2.05 -23.61 0.26
CA LYS A 137 -0.91 -24.38 0.79
C LYS A 137 0.41 -23.64 0.48
N GLY A 138 1.30 -23.54 1.47
CA GLY A 138 2.60 -22.89 1.34
C GLY A 138 2.71 -21.50 1.97
N ILE A 139 1.69 -21.01 2.67
CA ILE A 139 1.76 -19.73 3.37
C ILE A 139 2.89 -19.68 4.42
N THR A 140 3.53 -18.52 4.56
CA THR A 140 4.54 -18.27 5.60
C THR A 140 3.95 -18.48 7.01
N PRO A 141 4.73 -19.03 7.97
CA PRO A 141 4.30 -19.16 9.36
C PRO A 141 4.00 -17.81 10.03
N ASN A 142 4.46 -16.70 9.45
CA ASN A 142 4.25 -15.35 9.95
C ASN A 142 2.85 -14.80 9.67
N PHE A 143 2.00 -15.55 8.94
CA PHE A 143 0.61 -15.18 8.72
C PHE A 143 -0.32 -15.84 9.72
N LYS A 144 -1.10 -15.04 10.43
CA LYS A 144 -2.01 -15.51 11.48
C LYS A 144 -3.39 -15.77 10.90
N VAL A 145 -3.57 -16.92 10.25
CA VAL A 145 -4.82 -17.31 9.55
C VAL A 145 -6.08 -17.13 10.41
N ASN A 146 -6.03 -17.54 11.68
CA ASN A 146 -7.20 -17.47 12.55
C ASN A 146 -7.61 -16.02 12.90
N GLU A 147 -6.63 -15.12 13.08
CA GLU A 147 -6.90 -13.69 13.28
C GLU A 147 -7.52 -13.10 12.00
N TYR A 148 -6.93 -13.38 10.84
CA TYR A 148 -7.44 -12.94 9.55
C TYR A 148 -8.87 -13.39 9.28
N LEU A 149 -9.18 -14.68 9.48
CA LEU A 149 -10.52 -15.22 9.23
C LEU A 149 -11.58 -14.62 10.18
N LYS A 150 -11.19 -14.28 11.42
CA LYS A 150 -12.06 -13.59 12.37
C LYS A 150 -12.38 -12.17 11.89
N ASP A 151 -11.36 -11.44 11.44
CA ASP A 151 -11.53 -10.08 10.92
C ASP A 151 -12.33 -10.06 9.62
N LYS A 152 -12.10 -11.02 8.73
CA LYS A 152 -12.88 -11.20 7.49
C LYS A 152 -14.36 -11.44 7.78
N LYS A 153 -14.69 -12.36 8.70
CA LYS A 153 -16.10 -12.60 9.11
C LYS A 153 -16.76 -11.34 9.67
N LYS A 154 -16.03 -10.57 10.48
CA LYS A 154 -16.50 -9.29 11.01
C LYS A 154 -16.80 -8.31 9.87
N TYR A 155 -15.87 -8.16 8.92
CA TYR A 155 -16.06 -7.31 7.74
C TYR A 155 -17.27 -7.74 6.90
N GLU A 156 -17.41 -9.02 6.59
CA GLU A 156 -18.55 -9.57 5.83
C GLU A 156 -19.89 -9.33 6.54
N SER A 157 -19.94 -9.57 7.86
CA SER A 157 -21.15 -9.32 8.65
C SER A 157 -21.59 -7.86 8.63
N LEU A 158 -20.63 -6.93 8.70
CA LEU A 158 -20.90 -5.49 8.64
C LEU A 158 -21.37 -5.06 7.25
N ARG A 159 -20.73 -5.58 6.20
CA ARG A 159 -21.10 -5.33 4.81
C ARG A 159 -22.54 -5.78 4.53
N LEU A 160 -22.92 -6.98 4.97
CA LEU A 160 -24.28 -7.52 4.78
C LEU A 160 -25.34 -6.68 5.49
N VAL A 161 -25.06 -6.16 6.68
CA VAL A 161 -25.98 -5.27 7.41
C VAL A 161 -26.26 -4.00 6.62
N GLU A 162 -25.26 -3.44 5.95
CA GLU A 162 -25.43 -2.22 5.15
C GLU A 162 -26.10 -2.48 3.81
N GLU A 163 -25.73 -3.55 3.11
CA GLU A 163 -26.43 -3.97 1.89
C GLU A 163 -27.93 -4.21 2.16
N ASN A 164 -28.29 -4.80 3.31
CA ASN A 164 -29.68 -5.00 3.71
C ASN A 164 -30.39 -3.70 4.14
N LYS A 165 -29.71 -2.77 4.81
CA LYS A 165 -30.29 -1.44 5.12
C LYS A 165 -30.62 -0.66 3.85
N LEU A 166 -29.79 -0.79 2.81
CA LEU A 166 -29.98 -0.13 1.52
C LEU A 166 -31.06 -0.79 0.65
N ALA A 167 -31.29 -2.10 0.79
CA ALA A 167 -32.33 -2.82 0.04
C ALA A 167 -33.75 -2.49 0.52
N CYS A 168 -33.91 -1.93 1.72
CA CYS A 168 -35.20 -1.50 2.28
C CYS A 168 -35.66 -0.12 1.79
N ASP A 169 -34.75 0.67 1.19
CA ASP A 169 -35.06 1.99 0.64
C ASP A 169 -35.12 1.88 -0.90
N GLU A 170 -36.24 2.25 -1.52
CA GLU A 170 -36.42 2.21 -2.99
C GLU A 170 -35.43 3.16 -3.68
N ILE A 171 -34.28 2.64 -4.14
CA ILE A 171 -33.22 3.44 -4.74
C ILE A 171 -32.84 2.91 -6.14
N ASN A 172 -32.90 3.82 -7.12
CA ASN A 172 -32.56 3.64 -8.54
C ASN A 172 -31.12 3.10 -8.73
N PRO A 173 -30.81 2.18 -9.68
CA PRO A 173 -29.51 1.48 -9.75
C PRO A 173 -28.27 2.37 -9.91
N SER A 174 -28.40 3.59 -10.43
CA SER A 174 -27.33 4.59 -10.50
C SER A 174 -26.94 5.14 -9.12
N ASN A 175 -27.84 5.10 -8.14
CA ASN A 175 -27.62 5.50 -6.75
C ASN A 175 -27.22 4.32 -5.84
N TYR A 176 -27.34 3.06 -6.28
CA TYR A 176 -26.94 1.89 -5.49
C TYR A 176 -25.45 1.90 -5.14
N ARG A 177 -24.59 2.19 -6.13
CA ARG A 177 -23.14 2.34 -5.89
C ARG A 177 -22.87 3.50 -4.94
N ALA A 178 -23.44 4.69 -5.19
CA ALA A 178 -23.24 5.86 -4.34
C ALA A 178 -23.75 5.64 -2.91
N ALA A 179 -24.90 5.00 -2.73
CA ALA A 179 -25.49 4.72 -1.41
C ALA A 179 -24.76 3.58 -0.67
N LEU A 180 -24.24 2.57 -1.38
CA LEU A 180 -23.30 1.59 -0.83
C LEU A 180 -21.98 2.24 -0.41
N PHE A 181 -21.45 3.16 -1.22
CA PHE A 181 -20.29 3.97 -0.86
C PHE A 181 -20.54 4.86 0.38
N THR A 182 -21.71 5.49 0.50
CA THR A 182 -22.09 6.36 1.62
C THR A 182 -22.41 5.61 2.90
N SER A 183 -23.01 4.43 2.84
CA SER A 183 -23.24 3.57 4.01
C SER A 183 -21.92 3.05 4.58
N LEU A 184 -21.03 2.56 3.69
CA LEU A 184 -19.67 2.14 4.05
C LEU A 184 -18.81 3.27 4.64
N GLN A 185 -19.18 4.55 4.48
CA GLN A 185 -18.52 5.70 5.14
C GLN A 185 -18.71 5.73 6.67
N ASN A 186 -19.72 5.06 7.22
CA ASN A 186 -20.09 5.14 8.64
C ASN A 186 -19.54 3.99 9.52
N ILE A 187 -19.03 2.90 8.95
CA ILE A 187 -18.44 1.79 9.73
C ILE A 187 -17.11 2.23 10.35
N LYS A 188 -17.00 2.80 11.55
CA LYS A 188 -15.67 3.05 12.15
C LYS A 188 -14.87 1.74 12.13
N PHE A 189 -13.99 1.57 11.15
CA PHE A 189 -13.10 0.44 11.08
C PHE A 189 -12.10 0.73 12.16
N ASP A 190 -12.14 -0.08 13.19
CA ASP A 190 -11.22 0.05 14.28
C ASP A 190 -9.83 -0.29 13.76
N SER A 191 -9.11 0.72 13.29
CA SER A 191 -7.74 0.59 12.79
C SER A 191 -6.78 0.04 13.85
N SER A 192 -7.20 -0.06 15.12
CA SER A 192 -6.46 -0.73 16.19
C SER A 192 -6.57 -2.26 16.15
N SER A 193 -7.53 -2.82 15.40
CA SER A 193 -7.76 -4.28 15.31
C SER A 193 -7.14 -4.95 14.09
N LEU A 194 -6.58 -4.21 13.13
CA LEU A 194 -5.77 -4.80 12.05
C LEU A 194 -4.34 -4.98 12.56
N THR A 195 -4.05 -6.12 13.18
CA THR A 195 -2.66 -6.56 13.32
C THR A 195 -2.07 -6.76 11.92
N ALA A 196 -1.09 -5.94 11.57
CA ALA A 196 -0.33 -6.14 10.34
C ALA A 196 0.21 -7.58 10.31
N GLN A 197 -0.17 -8.30 9.26
CA GLN A 197 0.17 -9.70 9.04
C GLN A 197 1.61 -9.86 8.53
N PHE A 198 2.04 -11.10 8.32
CA PHE A 198 3.35 -11.44 7.77
C PHE A 198 4.53 -10.94 8.63
N ASP A 199 4.27 -10.74 9.93
CA ASP A 199 5.21 -10.15 10.90
C ASP A 199 5.66 -8.73 10.53
N LEU A 200 4.89 -8.01 9.70
CA LEU A 200 5.24 -6.64 9.28
C LEU A 200 4.93 -5.59 10.36
N ALA A 201 4.12 -5.94 11.38
CA ALA A 201 3.82 -5.08 12.52
C ALA A 201 5.09 -4.57 13.23
N ARG A 202 6.18 -5.34 13.20
CA ARG A 202 7.47 -4.95 13.80
C ARG A 202 8.10 -3.68 13.20
N PHE A 203 7.68 -3.28 11.99
CA PHE A 203 8.17 -2.08 11.33
C PHE A 203 7.43 -0.82 11.75
N GLU A 204 6.22 -0.96 12.31
CA GLU A 204 5.47 0.17 12.85
C GLU A 204 6.21 0.75 14.05
N ARG A 205 6.33 2.09 14.07
CA ARG A 205 7.11 2.91 15.01
C ARG A 205 8.62 2.65 15.00
N PHE A 206 9.09 1.55 14.40
CA PHE A 206 10.51 1.28 14.21
C PHE A 206 11.10 1.95 12.97
N ILE A 207 10.44 1.85 11.81
CA ILE A 207 10.86 2.54 10.57
C ILE A 207 9.70 3.24 9.85
N PHE A 208 8.45 2.91 10.17
CA PHE A 208 7.27 3.54 9.61
C PHE A 208 6.36 4.09 10.70
N LYS A 209 5.62 5.16 10.39
CA LYS A 209 4.56 5.72 11.24
C LYS A 209 3.46 4.70 11.52
N LYS A 210 3.03 4.01 10.46
CA LYS A 210 1.99 2.97 10.49
C LYS A 210 2.27 1.91 9.43
N VAL A 211 1.85 0.69 9.71
CA VAL A 211 1.94 -0.45 8.79
C VAL A 211 0.58 -1.10 8.64
N TYR A 212 0.13 -1.26 7.40
CA TYR A 212 -1.12 -1.95 7.07
C TYR A 212 -0.84 -3.15 6.18
N THR A 213 -1.59 -4.23 6.41
CA THR A 213 -1.69 -5.37 5.50
C THR A 213 -3.15 -5.56 5.15
N ILE A 214 -3.50 -5.43 3.88
CA ILE A 214 -4.89 -5.28 3.44
C ILE A 214 -5.18 -6.30 2.35
N PRO A 215 -6.25 -7.09 2.46
CA PRO A 215 -6.63 -7.97 1.38
C PRO A 215 -7.15 -7.16 0.18
N LYS A 216 -6.86 -7.64 -1.04
CA LYS A 216 -7.21 -7.01 -2.32
C LYS A 216 -8.65 -6.49 -2.34
N TYR A 217 -9.61 -7.30 -1.91
CA TYR A 217 -11.03 -6.96 -1.93
C TYR A 217 -11.41 -5.75 -1.06
N ALA A 218 -10.58 -5.39 -0.08
CA ALA A 218 -10.82 -4.29 0.85
C ALA A 218 -9.99 -3.04 0.55
N PHE A 219 -8.95 -3.14 -0.28
CA PHE A 219 -7.98 -2.06 -0.48
C PHE A 219 -8.59 -0.78 -1.04
N ASP A 220 -9.35 -0.85 -2.14
CA ASP A 220 -9.93 0.34 -2.77
C ASP A 220 -10.89 1.10 -1.83
N ASN A 221 -11.67 0.37 -1.02
CA ASN A 221 -12.53 0.97 0.00
C ASN A 221 -11.69 1.61 1.12
N PHE A 222 -10.71 0.87 1.66
CA PHE A 222 -9.81 1.38 2.68
C PHE A 222 -9.12 2.67 2.23
N PHE A 223 -8.63 2.71 1.00
CA PHE A 223 -7.95 3.86 0.43
C PHE A 223 -8.85 5.09 0.39
N ASN A 224 -10.01 4.97 -0.25
CA ASN A 224 -10.95 6.08 -0.37
C ASN A 224 -11.35 6.62 1.01
N ARG A 225 -11.48 5.73 1.99
CA ARG A 225 -12.02 6.08 3.30
C ARG A 225 -11.01 6.61 4.31
N TYR A 226 -9.83 5.99 4.38
CA TYR A 226 -8.87 6.26 5.45
C TYR A 226 -7.62 6.99 4.98
N ILE A 227 -7.45 7.10 3.66
CA ILE A 227 -6.31 7.78 3.05
C ILE A 227 -6.75 9.08 2.39
N LEU A 228 -7.76 9.06 1.49
CA LEU A 228 -8.20 10.28 0.80
C LEU A 228 -9.07 11.21 1.67
N ASN A 229 -9.94 10.66 2.52
CA ASN A 229 -10.88 11.46 3.33
C ASN A 229 -10.31 11.89 4.69
N LYS A 230 -8.98 12.07 4.79
CA LYS A 230 -8.31 12.56 6.01
C LYS A 230 -7.92 14.01 5.91
#